data_AF-A0A2V2W1L9-F1
#
_entry.id   AF-A0A2V2W1L9-F1
#
_cell.length_a   1.000
_cell.length_b   1.000
_cell.length_c   1.000
_cell.angle_alpha   90.00
_cell.angle_beta   90.00
_cell.angle_gamma   90.00
#
_symmetry.space_group_name_H-M   'P 1'
#
loop_
_entity.id
_entity.type
_entity.pdbx_description
1 polymer ?
#
loop_
_entity_poly.entity_id
_entity_poly.type
_entity_poly.pdbx_seq_one_letter_code
_entity_poly.pdbx_strand_id
1 'polypeptide(L)'
;MVLRHSRLVDLRISATESKGWEFCLYDDWLQQFQPATCFNLLNLILRGYHVNLNRTRETLVPDLHVEVHHSHFWPTYTREEWERVSIRLQEMIIADSARRMNVSPNQFTEMEKKDILLGKKMTTIEIQEEEKKELEEMRRTKLIQEQTVNVTVKSGEKIQKKIKAAFDFGNSTTSSNWRTRSLADAAAFDESTTIEIDALGAVASSDQLIIPMETLKLFIPCCDVQAQCCAYLFGQTLPEAPNIKEVLCIMVPPQKGSAVECTTPVHIPHKHPALVENHLSLLGVLRCGGGEPALHSRDLALHGRLLASNDELQTEGLVTAVMGISQDGLNMRCYTTTREGISWALENYAKALEREPTEVAPKHFAPCRATLSEDLQGFFLVPTGGDWNYAFKGATWRESTEFDVRADIPVFFFAAHHRPDHFLNFARLSEEEETIDMADMDDTMA
;
A
#
# COMPACT_ATOMS: atom_id res chain seq x y z
N MET A 1 -13.11 -17.89 6.05
CA MET A 1 -13.67 -17.51 4.72
C MET A 1 -15.17 -17.30 4.80
N VAL A 2 -15.94 -18.23 5.39
CA VAL A 2 -17.39 -18.09 5.63
C VAL A 2 -17.73 -16.77 6.34
N LEU A 3 -16.92 -16.33 7.32
CA LEU A 3 -17.08 -15.06 8.04
C LEU A 3 -17.03 -13.78 7.17
N ARG A 4 -16.63 -13.88 5.89
CA ARG A 4 -16.64 -12.76 4.93
C ARG A 4 -17.98 -12.63 4.18
N HIS A 5 -18.95 -13.48 4.49
CA HIS A 5 -20.31 -13.37 3.99
C HIS A 5 -21.01 -12.16 4.62
N SER A 6 -21.71 -11.36 3.82
CA SER A 6 -22.37 -10.11 4.26
C SER A 6 -23.18 -10.30 5.54
N ARG A 7 -24.03 -11.33 5.57
CA ARG A 7 -24.85 -11.66 6.75
C ARG A 7 -24.08 -11.88 8.05
N LEU A 8 -22.91 -12.52 8.01
CA LEU A 8 -22.09 -12.73 9.20
C LEU A 8 -21.30 -11.46 9.56
N VAL A 9 -20.96 -10.65 8.56
CA VAL A 9 -20.35 -9.33 8.77
C VAL A 9 -21.34 -8.40 9.47
N ASP A 10 -22.58 -8.31 8.99
CA ASP A 10 -23.63 -7.47 9.58
C ASP A 10 -23.94 -7.88 11.01
N LEU A 11 -24.14 -9.19 11.24
CA LEU A 11 -24.38 -9.72 12.59
C LEU A 11 -23.22 -9.43 13.55
N ARG A 12 -21.97 -9.49 13.07
CA ARG A 12 -20.79 -9.18 13.87
C ARG A 12 -20.72 -7.71 14.22
N ILE A 13 -21.04 -6.82 13.28
CA ILE A 13 -21.03 -5.37 13.49
C ILE A 13 -22.17 -4.95 14.44
N SER A 14 -23.34 -5.58 14.33
CA SER A 14 -24.51 -5.24 15.14
C SER A 14 -24.55 -5.89 16.54
N ALA A 15 -23.60 -6.77 16.86
CA ALA A 15 -23.63 -7.54 18.11
C ALA A 15 -23.26 -6.67 19.31
N THR A 16 -24.25 -6.38 20.17
CA THR A 16 -24.08 -5.60 21.42
C THR A 16 -23.80 -6.47 22.65
N GLU A 17 -23.97 -7.79 22.53
CA GLU A 17 -23.77 -8.75 23.61
C GLU A 17 -23.31 -10.12 23.07
N SER A 18 -22.65 -10.91 23.91
CA SER A 18 -22.16 -12.24 23.54
C SER A 18 -23.32 -13.24 23.46
N LYS A 19 -23.80 -13.51 22.25
CA LYS A 19 -24.86 -14.49 21.93
C LYS A 19 -24.37 -15.61 21.02
N GLY A 20 -24.85 -16.83 21.26
CA GLY A 20 -24.67 -17.95 20.35
C GLY A 20 -25.69 -17.89 19.19
N TRP A 21 -25.22 -18.16 17.97
CA TRP A 21 -26.05 -18.18 16.77
C TRP A 21 -25.87 -19.51 16.03
N GLU A 22 -26.98 -20.09 15.57
CA GLU A 22 -26.98 -21.33 14.79
C GLU A 22 -27.32 -21.03 13.32
N PHE A 23 -26.56 -21.64 12.41
CA PHE A 23 -26.69 -21.42 10.96
C PHE A 23 -26.61 -22.75 10.20
N CYS A 24 -27.44 -22.89 9.16
CA CYS A 24 -27.29 -23.96 8.18
C CYS A 24 -26.51 -23.42 6.97
N LEU A 25 -25.25 -23.81 6.81
CA LEU A 25 -24.40 -23.33 5.70
C LEU A 25 -24.78 -23.89 4.33
N TYR A 26 -25.64 -24.92 4.27
CA TYR A 26 -26.14 -25.47 3.02
C TYR A 26 -27.49 -24.90 2.64
N ASP A 27 -28.09 -24.03 3.46
CA ASP A 27 -29.46 -23.55 3.27
C ASP A 27 -30.42 -24.71 3.00
N ASP A 28 -30.97 -24.80 1.79
CA ASP A 28 -31.89 -25.83 1.31
C ASP A 28 -31.23 -26.85 0.36
N TRP A 29 -29.91 -26.76 0.10
CA TRP A 29 -29.22 -27.60 -0.89
C TRP A 29 -29.37 -29.11 -0.64
N LEU A 30 -29.51 -29.53 0.61
CA LEU A 30 -29.73 -30.94 0.97
C LEU A 30 -31.06 -31.52 0.44
N GLN A 31 -32.00 -30.66 0.03
CA GLN A 31 -33.23 -31.08 -0.65
C GLN A 31 -32.99 -31.40 -2.14
N GLN A 32 -31.97 -30.79 -2.75
CA GLN A 32 -31.66 -30.91 -4.18
C GLN A 32 -30.43 -31.79 -4.46
N PHE A 33 -29.50 -31.89 -3.51
CA PHE A 33 -28.18 -32.51 -3.68
C PHE A 33 -27.81 -33.44 -2.53
N GLN A 34 -26.96 -34.43 -2.82
CA GLN A 34 -26.36 -35.27 -1.78
C GLN A 34 -25.37 -34.48 -0.92
N PRO A 35 -25.13 -34.87 0.36
CA PRO A 35 -24.24 -34.14 1.27
C PRO A 35 -22.83 -33.90 0.71
N ALA A 36 -22.25 -34.88 0.01
CA ALA A 36 -20.94 -34.73 -0.62
C ALA A 36 -20.92 -33.65 -1.72
N THR A 37 -22.03 -33.50 -2.46
CA THR A 37 -22.16 -32.47 -3.49
C THR A 37 -22.33 -31.10 -2.87
N CYS A 38 -23.14 -30.98 -1.80
CA CYS A 38 -23.28 -29.75 -1.02
C CYS A 38 -21.93 -29.28 -0.46
N PHE A 39 -21.14 -30.23 0.08
CA PHE A 39 -19.81 -29.94 0.60
C PHE A 39 -18.84 -29.47 -0.48
N ASN A 40 -18.85 -30.10 -1.66
CA ASN A 40 -18.00 -29.69 -2.78
C ASN A 40 -18.39 -28.31 -3.32
N LEU A 41 -19.69 -28.03 -3.44
CA LEU A 41 -20.19 -26.72 -3.86
C LEU A 41 -19.82 -25.64 -2.85
N LEU A 42 -20.00 -25.90 -1.55
CA LEU A 42 -19.58 -24.99 -0.48
C LEU A 42 -18.07 -24.70 -0.57
N ASN A 43 -17.24 -25.73 -0.69
CA ASN A 43 -15.79 -25.55 -0.80
C ASN A 43 -15.40 -24.76 -2.05
N LEU A 44 -16.07 -25.00 -3.19
CA LEU A 44 -15.83 -24.25 -4.41
C LEU A 44 -16.13 -22.76 -4.22
N ILE A 45 -17.26 -22.43 -3.59
CA ILE A 45 -17.64 -21.04 -3.29
C ILE A 45 -16.66 -20.40 -2.32
N LEU A 46 -16.30 -21.08 -1.23
CA LEU A 46 -15.33 -20.58 -0.25
C LEU A 46 -13.94 -20.41 -0.87
N ARG A 47 -13.56 -21.28 -1.80
CA ARG A 47 -12.34 -21.14 -2.58
C ARG A 47 -12.41 -19.93 -3.50
N GLY A 48 -13.56 -19.70 -4.15
CA GLY A 48 -13.84 -18.47 -4.88
C GLY A 48 -13.63 -17.23 -4.01
N TYR A 49 -14.24 -17.19 -2.82
CA TYR A 49 -14.06 -16.09 -1.86
C TYR A 49 -12.62 -15.85 -1.41
N HIS A 50 -11.79 -16.91 -1.36
CA HIS A 50 -10.36 -16.77 -1.09
C HIS A 50 -9.58 -16.20 -2.27
N VAL A 51 -9.93 -16.63 -3.48
CA VAL A 51 -9.24 -16.26 -4.72
C VAL A 51 -9.61 -14.82 -5.13
N ASN A 52 -10.90 -14.53 -5.24
CA ASN A 52 -11.42 -13.22 -5.59
C ASN A 52 -12.84 -13.04 -5.04
N LEU A 53 -12.96 -12.34 -3.92
CA LEU A 53 -14.23 -12.14 -3.21
C LEU A 53 -15.29 -11.45 -4.08
N ASN A 54 -14.94 -10.33 -4.72
CA ASN A 54 -15.89 -9.51 -5.48
C ASN A 54 -16.39 -10.23 -6.72
N ARG A 55 -15.48 -10.82 -7.50
CA ARG A 55 -15.84 -11.58 -8.70
C ARG A 55 -16.66 -12.83 -8.37
N THR A 56 -16.40 -13.46 -7.22
CA THR A 56 -17.23 -14.57 -6.74
C THR A 56 -18.63 -14.09 -6.38
N ARG A 57 -18.78 -12.94 -5.72
CA ARG A 57 -20.09 -12.34 -5.42
C ARG A 57 -20.87 -12.00 -6.70
N GLU A 58 -20.21 -11.37 -7.68
CA GLU A 58 -20.80 -11.10 -9.00
C GLU A 58 -21.16 -12.40 -9.75
N THR A 59 -20.37 -13.46 -9.59
CA THR A 59 -20.66 -14.76 -10.21
C THR A 59 -21.86 -15.45 -9.55
N LEU A 60 -22.01 -15.29 -8.22
CA LEU A 60 -23.13 -15.83 -7.47
C LEU A 60 -24.42 -15.03 -7.68
N VAL A 61 -24.33 -13.70 -7.78
CA VAL A 61 -25.47 -12.78 -7.94
C VAL A 61 -25.12 -11.79 -9.07
N PRO A 62 -25.24 -12.19 -10.35
CA PRO A 62 -24.89 -11.33 -11.49
C PRO A 62 -25.85 -10.18 -11.72
N ASP A 63 -27.11 -10.30 -11.33
CA ASP A 63 -28.14 -9.28 -11.53
C ASP A 63 -29.19 -9.30 -10.40
N LEU A 64 -30.08 -8.30 -10.43
CA LEU A 64 -31.13 -8.10 -9.42
C LEU A 64 -32.29 -9.11 -9.51
N HIS A 65 -32.34 -9.97 -10.54
CA HIS A 65 -33.43 -10.94 -10.74
C HIS A 65 -33.14 -12.25 -9.99
N VAL A 66 -31.92 -12.42 -9.50
CA VAL A 66 -31.51 -13.55 -8.68
C VAL A 66 -32.13 -13.42 -7.29
N GLU A 67 -33.04 -14.33 -6.96
CA GLU A 67 -33.69 -14.36 -5.65
C GLU A 67 -32.72 -14.86 -4.57
N VAL A 68 -32.63 -14.11 -3.47
CA VAL A 68 -31.87 -14.51 -2.28
C VAL A 68 -32.82 -14.47 -1.09
N HIS A 69 -33.14 -15.64 -0.55
CA HIS A 69 -34.02 -15.71 0.62
C HIS A 69 -33.35 -15.06 1.84
N HIS A 70 -34.11 -14.26 2.61
CA HIS A 70 -33.56 -13.48 3.73
C HIS A 70 -32.91 -14.35 4.82
N SER A 71 -33.33 -15.61 4.94
CA SER A 71 -32.79 -16.57 5.91
C SER A 71 -31.72 -17.48 5.34
N HIS A 72 -31.34 -17.33 4.06
CA HIS A 72 -30.29 -18.12 3.42
C HIS A 72 -28.95 -17.36 3.37
N PHE A 73 -27.87 -18.09 3.10
CA PHE A 73 -26.58 -17.52 2.76
C PHE A 73 -26.45 -17.36 1.25
N TRP A 74 -26.92 -18.36 0.50
CA TRP A 74 -26.69 -18.46 -0.93
C TRP A 74 -27.96 -18.12 -1.73
N PRO A 75 -27.80 -17.74 -3.00
CA PRO A 75 -28.93 -17.51 -3.89
C PRO A 75 -29.77 -18.77 -4.09
N THR A 76 -31.06 -18.56 -4.34
CA THR A 76 -31.99 -19.63 -4.67
C THR A 76 -31.88 -19.93 -6.16
N TYR A 77 -31.29 -21.08 -6.49
CA TYR A 77 -31.09 -21.55 -7.85
C TYR A 77 -31.63 -22.97 -8.03
N THR A 78 -32.01 -23.29 -9.26
CA THR A 78 -32.26 -24.68 -9.67
C THR A 78 -30.95 -25.45 -9.80
N ARG A 79 -31.05 -26.77 -9.98
CA ARG A 79 -29.89 -27.63 -10.20
C ARG A 79 -29.06 -27.22 -11.42
N GLU A 80 -29.73 -26.86 -12.52
CA GLU A 80 -29.08 -26.45 -13.78
C GLU A 80 -28.42 -25.07 -13.67
N GLU A 81 -28.98 -24.18 -12.85
CA GLU A 81 -28.39 -22.88 -12.53
C GLU A 81 -27.14 -23.04 -11.66
N TRP A 82 -27.21 -23.86 -10.62
CA TRP A 82 -26.06 -24.19 -9.79
C TRP A 82 -24.92 -24.85 -10.59
N GLU A 83 -25.24 -25.67 -11.59
CA GLU A 83 -24.23 -26.23 -12.50
C GLU A 83 -23.51 -25.14 -13.31
N ARG A 84 -24.26 -24.21 -13.91
CA ARG A 84 -23.70 -23.07 -14.65
C ARG A 84 -22.83 -22.17 -13.76
N VAL A 85 -23.31 -21.86 -12.55
CA VAL A 85 -22.56 -21.07 -11.56
C VAL A 85 -21.29 -21.81 -11.13
N SER A 86 -21.37 -23.12 -10.90
CA SER A 86 -20.22 -23.94 -10.52
C SER A 86 -19.13 -23.95 -11.60
N ILE A 87 -19.51 -24.05 -12.88
CA ILE A 87 -18.55 -23.98 -13.99
C ILE A 87 -17.84 -22.63 -13.99
N ARG A 88 -18.60 -21.52 -13.90
CA ARG A 88 -18.03 -20.16 -13.87
C ARG A 88 -17.07 -19.95 -12.70
N LEU A 89 -17.42 -20.48 -11.51
CA LEU A 89 -16.55 -20.43 -10.33
C LEU A 89 -15.26 -21.23 -10.55
N GLN A 90 -15.34 -22.42 -11.16
CA GLN A 90 -14.16 -23.22 -11.48
C GLN A 90 -13.25 -22.51 -12.48
N GLU A 91 -13.80 -22.00 -13.58
CA GLU A 91 -13.06 -21.24 -14.60
C GLU A 91 -12.37 -20.02 -13.99
N MET A 92 -13.08 -19.27 -13.13
CA MET A 92 -12.52 -18.11 -12.43
C MET A 92 -11.34 -18.51 -11.53
N ILE A 93 -11.48 -19.58 -10.74
CA ILE A 93 -10.42 -20.04 -9.83
C ILE A 93 -9.20 -20.52 -10.63
N ILE A 94 -9.43 -21.31 -11.68
CA ILE A 94 -8.36 -21.84 -12.54
C ILE A 94 -7.65 -20.69 -13.27
N ALA A 95 -8.39 -19.71 -13.79
CA ALA A 95 -7.81 -18.55 -14.47
C ALA A 95 -6.95 -17.68 -13.54
N ASP A 96 -7.35 -17.51 -12.27
CA ASP A 96 -6.53 -16.80 -11.29
C ASP A 96 -5.24 -17.57 -10.97
N SER A 97 -5.33 -18.89 -10.80
CA SER A 97 -4.16 -19.76 -10.62
C SER A 97 -3.21 -19.72 -11.82
N ALA A 98 -3.74 -19.79 -13.03
CA ALA A 98 -2.98 -19.67 -14.28
C ALA A 98 -2.19 -18.34 -14.32
N ARG A 99 -2.86 -17.24 -13.98
CA ARG A 99 -2.25 -15.90 -13.93
C ARG A 99 -1.14 -15.81 -12.89
N ARG A 100 -1.30 -16.39 -11.70
CA ARG A 100 -0.25 -16.39 -10.65
C ARG A 100 0.99 -17.17 -11.06
N MET A 101 0.83 -18.22 -11.85
CA MET A 101 1.92 -19.08 -12.31
C MET A 101 2.46 -18.68 -13.70
N ASN A 102 1.94 -17.60 -14.29
CA ASN A 102 2.28 -17.14 -15.64
C ASN A 102 2.11 -18.23 -16.74
N VAL A 103 1.11 -19.09 -16.57
CA VAL A 103 0.75 -20.15 -17.52
C VAL A 103 -0.67 -19.93 -18.05
N SER A 104 -0.99 -20.54 -19.19
CA SER A 104 -2.35 -20.50 -19.74
C SER A 104 -3.26 -21.49 -19.02
N PRO A 105 -4.54 -21.18 -18.74
CA PRO A 105 -5.50 -22.12 -18.12
C PRO A 105 -5.62 -23.46 -18.83
N ASN A 106 -5.37 -23.49 -20.15
CA ASN A 106 -5.44 -24.69 -20.98
C ASN A 106 -4.23 -25.62 -20.83
N GLN A 107 -3.16 -25.16 -20.17
CA GLN A 107 -1.94 -25.95 -19.95
C GLN A 107 -2.07 -26.89 -18.74
N PHE A 108 -3.07 -26.69 -17.87
CA PHE A 108 -3.32 -27.59 -16.75
C PHE A 108 -3.97 -28.89 -17.22
N THR A 109 -3.45 -30.00 -16.72
CA THR A 109 -4.10 -31.31 -16.74
C THR A 109 -5.35 -31.32 -15.85
N GLU A 110 -6.26 -32.27 -16.08
CA GLU A 110 -7.47 -32.42 -15.27
C GLU A 110 -7.18 -32.72 -13.79
N MET A 111 -6.03 -33.36 -13.50
CA MET A 111 -5.60 -33.61 -12.13
C MET A 111 -5.13 -32.33 -11.43
N GLU A 112 -4.37 -31.47 -12.13
CA GLU A 112 -3.93 -30.17 -11.61
C GLU A 112 -5.11 -29.22 -11.42
N LYS A 113 -6.07 -29.17 -12.36
CA LYS A 113 -7.30 -28.38 -12.20
C LYS A 113 -8.06 -28.82 -10.94
N LYS A 114 -8.20 -30.12 -10.71
CA LYS A 114 -8.84 -30.65 -9.50
C LYS A 114 -8.09 -30.26 -8.23
N ASP A 115 -6.76 -30.32 -8.24
CA ASP A 115 -5.93 -29.96 -7.08
C ASP A 115 -5.94 -28.46 -6.78
N ILE A 116 -5.97 -27.61 -7.82
CA ILE A 116 -6.16 -26.16 -7.72
C ILE A 116 -7.51 -25.81 -7.07
N LEU A 117 -8.59 -26.47 -7.51
CA LEU A 117 -9.94 -26.28 -6.99
C LEU A 117 -10.08 -26.75 -5.53
N LEU A 118 -9.42 -27.86 -5.17
CA LEU A 118 -9.35 -28.36 -3.80
C LEU A 118 -8.41 -27.55 -2.90
N GLY A 119 -7.62 -26.64 -3.49
CA GLY A 119 -6.70 -25.77 -2.76
C GLY A 119 -5.50 -26.50 -2.18
N LYS A 120 -5.07 -27.63 -2.77
CA LYS A 120 -3.78 -28.24 -2.41
C LYS A 120 -2.67 -27.24 -2.74
N LYS A 121 -1.77 -27.02 -1.79
CA LYS A 121 -0.52 -26.29 -2.06
C LYS A 121 0.29 -27.15 -3.00
N MET A 122 0.52 -26.68 -4.24
CA MET A 122 1.52 -27.31 -5.12
C MET A 122 2.85 -27.30 -4.38
N THR A 123 3.39 -28.48 -4.10
CA THR A 123 4.66 -28.62 -3.40
C THR A 123 5.78 -28.25 -4.37
N THR A 124 6.68 -27.39 -3.88
CA THR A 124 7.81 -26.69 -4.51
C THR A 124 8.87 -27.58 -5.19
N ILE A 125 8.55 -28.81 -5.60
CA ILE A 125 9.51 -29.81 -6.11
C ILE A 125 9.38 -29.96 -7.63
N GLU A 126 8.17 -29.91 -8.19
CA GLU A 126 7.93 -30.10 -9.63
C GLU A 126 8.37 -28.87 -10.45
N ILE A 127 8.11 -27.66 -9.94
CA ILE A 127 8.57 -26.39 -10.53
C ILE A 127 10.12 -26.33 -10.54
N GLN A 128 10.77 -26.87 -9.51
CA GLN A 128 12.25 -26.90 -9.45
C GLN A 128 12.87 -27.86 -10.46
N GLU A 129 12.19 -28.96 -10.82
CA GLU A 129 12.68 -29.91 -11.82
C GLU A 129 12.50 -29.39 -13.26
N GLU A 130 11.45 -28.62 -13.53
CA GLU A 130 11.24 -27.94 -14.82
C GLU A 130 12.18 -26.74 -14.99
N GLU A 131 12.33 -25.89 -13.98
CA GLU A 131 13.29 -24.77 -14.00
C GLU A 131 14.73 -25.24 -14.19
N LYS A 132 15.10 -26.40 -13.61
CA LYS A 132 16.45 -26.98 -13.78
C LYS A 132 16.69 -27.48 -15.21
N LYS A 133 15.64 -27.95 -15.89
CA LYS A 133 15.72 -28.45 -17.27
C LYS A 133 15.79 -27.30 -18.27
N GLU A 134 15.00 -26.24 -18.07
CA GLU A 134 15.08 -24.99 -18.86
C GLU A 134 16.42 -24.25 -18.65
N LEU A 135 16.97 -24.28 -17.43
CA LEU A 135 18.29 -23.71 -17.11
C LEU A 135 19.44 -24.44 -17.82
N GLU A 136 19.33 -25.75 -18.08
CA GLU A 136 20.31 -26.52 -18.83
C GLU A 136 20.24 -26.27 -20.34
N GLU A 137 19.05 -26.05 -20.90
CA GLU A 137 18.88 -25.69 -22.31
C GLU A 137 19.33 -24.26 -22.61
N MET A 138 19.06 -23.30 -21.71
CA MET A 138 19.54 -21.93 -21.83
C MET A 138 21.06 -21.79 -21.69
N ARG A 139 21.76 -22.72 -21.02
CA ARG A 139 23.23 -22.75 -20.94
C ARG A 139 23.92 -23.12 -22.27
N ARG A 140 23.22 -23.77 -23.20
CA ARG A 140 23.79 -24.18 -24.51
C ARG A 140 23.82 -23.04 -25.53
N THR A 141 22.94 -22.04 -25.39
CA THR A 141 22.74 -20.98 -26.37
C THR A 141 23.48 -19.71 -25.93
N LYS A 142 24.78 -19.67 -26.18
CA LYS A 142 25.72 -18.58 -25.81
C LYS A 142 25.26 -17.18 -26.24
N LEU A 143 24.51 -16.47 -25.40
CA LEU A 143 24.31 -15.02 -25.47
C LEU A 143 24.11 -14.48 -24.05
N ILE A 144 25.19 -13.96 -23.44
CA ILE A 144 25.28 -12.84 -22.48
C ILE A 144 26.72 -12.89 -21.90
N GLN A 145 27.51 -11.82 -22.09
CA GLN A 145 28.85 -11.67 -21.52
C GLN A 145 28.76 -11.23 -20.05
N GLU A 146 29.35 -12.01 -19.14
CA GLU A 146 29.51 -11.66 -17.72
C GLU A 146 30.83 -10.88 -17.51
N GLN A 147 30.81 -9.74 -16.80
CA GLN A 147 32.02 -9.10 -16.26
C GLN A 147 32.17 -9.40 -14.76
N THR A 148 33.38 -9.81 -14.37
CA THR A 148 33.73 -10.22 -13.01
C THR A 148 34.60 -9.16 -12.35
N VAL A 149 34.25 -8.71 -11.13
CA VAL A 149 35.11 -7.83 -10.33
C VAL A 149 35.54 -8.55 -9.06
N ASN A 150 36.85 -8.52 -8.77
CA ASN A 150 37.45 -9.15 -7.60
C ASN A 150 37.49 -8.16 -6.43
N VAL A 151 36.99 -8.54 -5.26
CA VAL A 151 37.09 -7.74 -4.03
C VAL A 151 37.94 -8.50 -3.01
N THR A 152 38.95 -7.81 -2.45
CA THR A 152 39.86 -8.35 -1.43
C THR A 152 39.45 -7.80 -0.06
N VAL A 153 39.19 -8.68 0.91
CA VAL A 153 38.80 -8.28 2.28
C VAL A 153 40.06 -8.10 3.14
N LYS A 154 39.98 -7.31 4.22
CA LYS A 154 41.12 -6.94 5.11
C LYS A 154 41.86 -8.12 5.79
N SER A 155 41.42 -9.38 5.65
CA SER A 155 42.19 -10.57 6.07
C SER A 155 43.02 -11.23 4.95
N GLY A 156 43.03 -10.67 3.73
CA GLY A 156 43.83 -11.16 2.60
C GLY A 156 43.17 -12.23 1.73
N GLU A 157 41.97 -12.70 2.07
CA GLU A 157 41.18 -13.58 1.19
C GLU A 157 40.51 -12.80 0.06
N LYS A 158 40.68 -13.31 -1.17
CA LYS A 158 40.05 -12.82 -2.39
C LYS A 158 38.72 -13.53 -2.58
N ILE A 159 37.61 -12.82 -2.43
CA ILE A 159 36.28 -13.37 -2.66
C ILE A 159 35.80 -12.89 -4.03
N GLN A 160 35.56 -13.84 -4.95
CA GLN A 160 34.85 -13.57 -6.20
C GLN A 160 33.34 -13.52 -5.93
N LYS A 161 32.79 -12.30 -5.82
CA LYS A 161 31.33 -12.12 -5.83
C LYS A 161 30.88 -11.82 -7.26
N LYS A 162 30.09 -12.73 -7.82
CA LYS A 162 29.26 -12.44 -9.01
C LYS A 162 28.12 -11.53 -8.56
N ILE A 163 28.24 -10.24 -8.80
CA ILE A 163 27.14 -9.29 -8.62
C ILE A 163 26.37 -9.27 -9.93
N LYS A 164 25.15 -9.82 -9.95
CA LYS A 164 24.18 -9.47 -10.97
C LYS A 164 23.87 -8.00 -10.74
N ALA A 165 24.37 -7.12 -11.62
CA ALA A 165 23.83 -5.77 -11.72
C ALA A 165 22.36 -5.92 -12.14
N ALA A 166 21.45 -5.81 -11.17
CA ALA A 166 20.08 -5.49 -11.49
C ALA A 166 20.08 -4.02 -11.89
N PHE A 167 20.20 -3.76 -13.19
CA PHE A 167 19.70 -2.51 -13.74
C PHE A 167 19.06 -2.74 -15.12
N ASP A 168 17.80 -2.33 -15.15
CA ASP A 168 16.79 -2.19 -16.18
C ASP A 168 17.21 -2.01 -17.65
N PHE A 169 16.41 -2.59 -18.55
CA PHE A 169 15.53 -1.84 -19.47
C PHE A 169 14.65 -2.83 -20.23
N GLY A 170 13.33 -2.88 -19.94
CA GLY A 170 12.45 -3.82 -20.65
C GLY A 170 10.99 -3.93 -20.22
N ASN A 171 10.35 -2.83 -19.77
CA ASN A 171 8.94 -2.54 -20.12
C ASN A 171 8.58 -1.13 -19.67
N SER A 172 9.04 -0.16 -20.46
CA SER A 172 8.38 1.13 -20.57
C SER A 172 6.96 0.92 -21.08
N THR A 173 5.99 1.50 -20.38
CA THR A 173 4.56 1.70 -20.72
C THR A 173 3.65 0.47 -20.85
N THR A 174 2.98 0.03 -19.76
CA THR A 174 1.54 -0.37 -19.76
C THR A 174 0.99 -0.65 -18.34
N SER A 175 0.31 0.35 -17.78
CA SER A 175 -0.59 0.35 -16.59
C SER A 175 -0.12 -0.35 -15.29
N SER A 176 0.49 0.40 -14.36
CA SER A 176 0.22 0.16 -12.93
C SER A 176 -1.29 0.30 -12.75
N ASN A 177 -1.99 -0.81 -12.49
CA ASN A 177 -3.44 -0.78 -12.37
C ASN A 177 -3.84 -0.08 -11.06
N TRP A 178 -4.03 1.24 -11.14
CA TRP A 178 -4.43 2.10 -10.03
C TRP A 178 -5.68 1.58 -9.31
N ARG A 179 -6.57 0.84 -10.01
CA ARG A 179 -7.78 0.25 -9.41
C ARG A 179 -7.44 -0.84 -8.41
N THR A 180 -6.53 -1.75 -8.78
CA THR A 180 -6.10 -2.83 -7.88
C THR A 180 -5.38 -2.28 -6.66
N ARG A 181 -4.55 -1.24 -6.84
CA ARG A 181 -3.88 -0.56 -5.73
C ARG A 181 -4.86 0.22 -4.85
N SER A 182 -5.81 0.95 -5.43
CA SER A 182 -6.86 1.64 -4.67
C SER A 182 -7.71 0.68 -3.83
N LEU A 183 -7.98 -0.53 -4.33
CA LEU A 183 -8.65 -1.57 -3.54
C LEU A 183 -7.75 -2.12 -2.42
N ALA A 184 -6.45 -2.23 -2.67
CA ALA A 184 -5.49 -2.66 -1.66
C ALA A 184 -5.34 -1.60 -0.54
N ASP A 185 -5.29 -0.32 -0.89
CA ASP A 185 -5.30 0.79 0.08
C ASP A 185 -6.57 0.73 0.94
N ALA A 186 -7.74 0.62 0.32
CA ALA A 186 -9.00 0.51 1.05
C ALA A 186 -9.06 -0.71 1.98
N ALA A 187 -8.40 -1.81 1.63
CA ALA A 187 -8.31 -2.99 2.47
C ALA A 187 -7.26 -2.88 3.59
N ALA A 188 -6.16 -2.15 3.34
CA ALA A 188 -5.08 -1.97 4.32
C ALA A 188 -5.44 -0.94 5.40
N PHE A 189 -6.27 0.05 5.07
CA PHE A 189 -6.60 1.20 5.93
C PHE A 189 -8.05 1.18 6.43
N ASP A 190 -8.57 0.00 6.76
CA ASP A 190 -9.89 -0.15 7.37
C ASP A 190 -9.92 0.39 8.82
N GLU A 191 -11.11 0.69 9.35
CA GLU A 191 -11.28 1.16 10.74
C GLU A 191 -10.75 0.19 11.79
N SER A 192 -10.63 -1.09 11.44
CA SER A 192 -10.07 -2.14 12.28
C SER A 192 -8.53 -2.24 12.25
N THR A 193 -7.86 -1.48 11.39
CA THR A 193 -6.40 -1.52 11.25
C THR A 193 -5.72 -0.89 12.47
N THR A 194 -4.98 -1.70 13.23
CA THR A 194 -4.19 -1.24 14.36
C THR A 194 -2.81 -0.76 13.92
N ILE A 195 -2.30 0.28 14.59
CA ILE A 195 -0.95 0.80 14.40
C ILE A 195 -0.07 0.24 15.52
N GLU A 196 0.87 -0.62 15.18
CA GLU A 196 1.86 -1.15 16.10
C GLU A 196 3.10 -0.25 16.11
N ILE A 197 3.54 0.15 17.30
CA ILE A 197 4.75 0.96 17.48
C ILE A 197 5.85 0.07 18.04
N ASP A 198 6.92 -0.10 17.26
CA ASP A 198 8.11 -0.78 17.72
C ASP A 198 9.14 0.23 18.25
N ALA A 199 9.49 0.06 19.52
CA ALA A 199 10.47 0.87 20.24
C ALA A 199 11.82 0.13 20.43
N LEU A 200 12.14 -0.83 19.57
CA LEU A 200 13.38 -1.62 19.65
C LEU A 200 14.62 -0.72 19.78
N GLY A 201 15.38 -0.95 20.85
CA GLY A 201 16.61 -0.21 21.15
C GLY A 201 16.39 1.14 21.87
N ALA A 202 15.16 1.60 22.04
CA ALA A 202 14.87 2.80 22.80
C ALA A 202 14.88 2.52 24.30
N VAL A 203 15.51 3.42 25.06
CA VAL A 203 15.57 3.43 26.52
C VAL A 203 14.75 4.59 27.10
N ALA A 204 14.55 4.62 28.43
CA ALA A 204 13.76 5.66 29.10
C ALA A 204 14.28 7.10 28.89
N SER A 205 15.58 7.28 28.66
CA SER A 205 16.20 8.58 28.36
C SER A 205 16.13 8.96 26.87
N SER A 206 15.60 8.08 26.02
CA SER A 206 15.44 8.39 24.59
C SER A 206 14.29 9.38 24.40
N ASP A 207 14.39 10.13 23.32
CA ASP A 207 13.30 10.99 22.87
C ASP A 207 12.00 10.21 22.71
N GLN A 208 10.89 10.88 22.93
CA GLN A 208 9.55 10.35 22.80
C GLN A 208 8.72 11.29 21.93
N LEU A 209 8.21 10.75 20.82
CA LEU A 209 7.29 11.44 19.93
C LEU A 209 5.85 11.08 20.29
N ILE A 210 5.05 12.07 20.68
CA ILE A 210 3.62 11.92 20.95
C ILE A 210 2.86 12.38 19.71
N ILE A 211 2.09 11.49 19.10
CA ILE A 211 1.34 11.74 17.87
C ILE A 211 -0.17 11.71 18.18
N PRO A 212 -0.96 12.68 17.71
CA PRO A 212 -2.42 12.65 17.79
C PRO A 212 -2.95 11.42 17.04
N MET A 213 -3.60 10.51 17.76
CA MET A 213 -4.09 9.25 17.19
C MET A 213 -5.08 9.51 16.05
N GLU A 214 -6.03 10.40 16.28
CA GLU A 214 -7.09 10.70 15.31
C GLU A 214 -6.54 11.39 14.05
N THR A 215 -5.60 12.32 14.20
CA THR A 215 -4.92 12.93 13.04
C THR A 215 -4.13 11.88 12.26
N LEU A 216 -3.42 10.96 12.93
CA LEU A 216 -2.67 9.92 12.23
C LEU A 216 -3.59 8.94 11.48
N LYS A 217 -4.72 8.55 12.09
CA LYS A 217 -5.74 7.69 11.45
C LYS A 217 -6.37 8.33 10.22
N LEU A 218 -6.52 9.66 10.18
CA LEU A 218 -6.97 10.38 8.99
C LEU A 218 -5.89 10.46 7.90
N PHE A 219 -4.62 10.52 8.30
CA PHE A 219 -3.50 10.61 7.34
C PHE A 219 -3.22 9.29 6.63
N ILE A 220 -3.30 8.16 7.33
CA ILE A 220 -2.95 6.84 6.82
C ILE A 220 -3.71 6.47 5.54
N PRO A 221 -5.06 6.61 5.45
CA PRO A 221 -5.82 6.37 4.22
C PRO A 221 -5.44 7.28 3.05
N CYS A 222 -4.68 8.36 3.29
CA CYS A 222 -4.15 9.22 2.24
C CYS A 222 -2.86 8.66 1.63
N CYS A 223 -2.23 7.66 2.23
CA CYS A 223 -1.04 6.98 1.71
C CYS A 223 -1.43 5.84 0.76
N ASP A 224 -0.43 5.21 0.12
CA ASP A 224 -0.62 4.04 -0.74
C ASP A 224 0.28 2.88 -0.29
N VAL A 225 -0.19 1.66 -0.49
CA VAL A 225 0.49 0.42 -0.05
C VAL A 225 1.83 0.16 -0.77
N GLN A 226 2.12 0.84 -1.88
CA GLN A 226 3.34 0.69 -2.68
C GLN A 226 4.19 1.96 -2.75
N ALA A 227 3.58 3.11 -3.01
CA ALA A 227 4.27 4.38 -3.19
C ALA A 227 4.55 5.04 -1.85
N GLN A 228 5.79 5.52 -1.69
CA GLN A 228 6.17 6.28 -0.52
C GLN A 228 5.44 7.62 -0.48
N CYS A 229 4.99 7.99 0.72
CA CYS A 229 4.41 9.27 1.07
C CYS A 229 5.22 9.90 2.20
N CYS A 230 5.44 11.21 2.15
CA CYS A 230 6.16 11.96 3.16
C CYS A 230 5.28 13.11 3.69
N ALA A 231 5.37 13.36 4.99
CA ALA A 231 4.77 14.51 5.65
C ALA A 231 5.77 15.14 6.64
N TYR A 232 5.60 16.43 6.90
CA TYR A 232 6.40 17.16 7.87
C TYR A 232 5.63 17.27 9.19
N LEU A 233 6.30 16.92 10.28
CA LEU A 233 5.74 16.94 11.62
C LEU A 233 6.09 18.27 12.29
N PHE A 234 5.08 19.06 12.62
CA PHE A 234 5.21 20.31 13.35
C PHE A 234 4.56 20.18 14.72
N GLY A 235 5.16 20.80 15.72
CA GLY A 235 4.73 20.61 17.09
C GLY A 235 5.57 21.38 18.09
N GLN A 236 5.53 20.94 19.34
CA GLN A 236 6.25 21.56 20.45
C GLN A 236 7.10 20.53 21.19
N THR A 237 8.24 20.98 21.69
CA THR A 237 9.05 20.22 22.64
C THR A 237 8.69 20.71 24.04
N LEU A 238 8.38 19.79 24.96
CA LEU A 238 7.92 20.18 26.30
C LEU A 238 9.03 20.91 27.07
N PRO A 239 8.76 22.11 27.64
CA PRO A 239 9.79 22.87 28.37
C PRO A 239 10.36 22.12 29.57
N GLU A 240 9.52 21.35 30.27
CA GLU A 240 9.91 20.58 31.46
C GLU A 240 10.55 19.23 31.13
N ALA A 241 10.30 18.71 29.91
CA ALA A 241 10.81 17.43 29.45
C ALA A 241 11.28 17.55 27.99
N PRO A 242 12.51 18.07 27.74
CA PRO A 242 12.99 18.35 26.39
C PRO A 242 13.13 17.13 25.46
N ASN A 243 13.11 15.93 26.03
CA ASN A 243 13.09 14.68 25.28
C ASN A 243 11.67 14.31 24.79
N ILE A 244 10.62 15.01 25.20
CA ILE A 244 9.23 14.75 24.79
C ILE A 244 8.79 15.79 23.76
N LYS A 245 8.29 15.30 22.63
CA LYS A 245 7.90 16.09 21.46
C LYS A 245 6.46 15.77 21.08
N GLU A 246 5.59 16.77 21.13
CA GLU A 246 4.17 16.64 20.82
C GLU A 246 3.89 17.17 19.42
N VAL A 247 3.40 16.29 18.54
CA VAL A 247 2.99 16.66 17.19
C VAL A 247 1.62 17.33 17.25
N LEU A 248 1.49 18.52 16.69
CA LEU A 248 0.23 19.27 16.63
C LEU A 248 -0.21 19.55 15.19
N CYS A 249 0.70 19.47 14.23
CA CYS A 249 0.39 19.66 12.82
C CYS A 249 1.13 18.65 11.95
N ILE A 250 0.40 17.97 11.06
CA ILE A 250 0.97 17.17 9.98
C ILE A 250 0.82 17.97 8.69
N MET A 251 1.93 18.47 8.14
CA MET A 251 1.93 19.16 6.86
C MET A 251 2.20 18.17 5.74
N VAL A 252 1.26 18.08 4.78
CA VAL A 252 1.37 17.24 3.60
C VAL A 252 1.79 18.12 2.42
N PRO A 253 3.06 18.07 1.98
CA PRO A 253 3.52 18.87 0.85
C PRO A 253 3.04 18.28 -0.49
N PRO A 254 3.07 19.09 -1.58
CA PRO A 254 3.14 18.54 -2.93
C PRO A 254 4.25 17.49 -2.99
N GLN A 255 4.02 16.35 -3.60
CA GLN A 255 5.01 15.28 -3.65
C GLN A 255 4.78 14.31 -4.79
N LYS A 256 5.86 13.70 -5.26
CA LYS A 256 5.84 12.58 -6.20
C LYS A 256 6.45 11.36 -5.55
N GLY A 257 5.57 10.44 -5.15
CA GLY A 257 5.92 9.13 -4.59
C GLY A 257 6.11 8.05 -5.64
N SER A 258 7.03 7.14 -5.36
CA SER A 258 7.28 5.88 -6.06
C SER A 258 7.54 4.77 -5.03
N ALA A 259 7.77 3.53 -5.47
CA ALA A 259 8.10 2.45 -4.55
C ALA A 259 9.42 2.64 -3.78
N VAL A 260 10.33 3.48 -4.28
CA VAL A 260 11.72 3.59 -3.77
C VAL A 260 12.03 4.98 -3.22
N GLU A 261 11.31 6.01 -3.66
CA GLU A 261 11.48 7.38 -3.23
C GLU A 261 10.18 8.16 -3.19
N CYS A 262 10.18 9.18 -2.33
CA CYS A 262 9.27 10.31 -2.40
C CYS A 262 10.09 11.60 -2.55
N THR A 263 9.73 12.40 -3.56
CA THR A 263 10.32 13.73 -3.79
C THR A 263 9.32 14.80 -3.38
N THR A 264 9.81 15.87 -2.75
CA THR A 264 9.01 17.02 -2.27
C THR A 264 9.71 18.34 -2.64
N PRO A 265 9.04 19.50 -2.62
CA PRO A 265 9.69 20.77 -2.91
C PRO A 265 10.83 21.07 -1.94
N VAL A 266 11.79 21.83 -2.43
CA VAL A 266 12.99 22.22 -1.65
C VAL A 266 12.63 23.16 -0.51
N HIS A 267 11.73 24.12 -0.77
CA HIS A 267 11.25 25.08 0.21
C HIS A 267 9.88 24.67 0.76
N ILE A 268 9.70 24.86 2.07
CA ILE A 268 8.45 24.55 2.76
C ILE A 268 7.90 25.79 3.47
N PRO A 269 6.57 25.96 3.58
CA PRO A 269 5.94 27.10 4.23
C PRO A 269 5.97 26.97 5.77
N HIS A 270 7.16 26.80 6.33
CA HIS A 270 7.40 26.65 7.77
C HIS A 270 7.12 27.95 8.57
N LYS A 271 6.97 29.09 7.89
CA LYS A 271 6.58 30.39 8.46
C LYS A 271 5.09 30.70 8.31
N HIS A 272 4.27 29.72 7.93
CA HIS A 272 2.83 29.91 7.77
C HIS A 272 2.18 30.38 9.09
N PRO A 273 1.23 31.33 9.08
CA PRO A 273 0.64 31.91 10.30
C PRO A 273 0.12 30.88 11.30
N ALA A 274 -0.56 29.82 10.82
CA ALA A 274 -1.07 28.76 11.68
C ALA A 274 0.02 27.99 12.46
N LEU A 275 1.27 27.98 11.97
CA LEU A 275 2.40 27.40 12.71
C LEU A 275 2.98 28.41 13.70
N VAL A 276 3.21 29.65 13.25
CA VAL A 276 3.85 30.71 14.04
C VAL A 276 2.98 31.13 15.22
N GLU A 277 1.68 31.37 15.01
CA GLU A 277 0.74 31.78 16.06
C GLU A 277 0.57 30.71 17.14
N ASN A 278 0.68 29.43 16.75
CA ASN A 278 0.62 28.28 17.66
C ASN A 278 2.02 27.87 18.19
N HIS A 279 3.07 28.65 17.90
CA HIS A 279 4.45 28.39 18.35
C HIS A 279 4.96 26.99 17.99
N LEU A 280 4.63 26.51 16.78
CA LEU A 280 4.99 25.18 16.30
C LEU A 280 6.29 25.21 15.52
N SER A 281 7.23 24.33 15.88
CA SER A 281 8.49 24.13 15.16
C SER A 281 8.52 22.78 14.46
N LEU A 282 9.38 22.64 13.45
CA LEU A 282 9.59 21.38 12.74
C LEU A 282 10.20 20.34 13.68
N LEU A 283 9.43 19.32 14.05
CA LEU A 283 9.90 18.21 14.86
C LEU A 283 10.59 17.14 14.01
N GLY A 284 10.24 17.03 12.73
CA GLY A 284 10.78 15.97 11.90
C GLY A 284 9.95 15.61 10.67
N VAL A 285 10.14 14.39 10.20
CA VAL A 285 9.48 13.84 9.00
C VAL A 285 8.78 12.53 9.32
N LEU A 286 7.62 12.32 8.72
CA LEU A 286 6.91 11.05 8.69
C LEU A 286 7.00 10.50 7.26
N ARG A 287 7.57 9.32 7.09
CA ARG A 287 7.53 8.57 5.83
C ARG A 287 6.64 7.35 5.99
N CYS A 288 5.68 7.19 5.08
CA CYS A 288 4.83 6.01 4.95
C CYS A 288 5.17 5.28 3.65
N GLY A 289 5.18 3.95 3.66
CA GLY A 289 5.34 3.16 2.44
C GLY A 289 5.17 1.66 2.69
N GLY A 290 5.20 0.86 1.63
CA GLY A 290 5.09 -0.59 1.73
C GLY A 290 6.33 -1.24 2.35
N GLY A 291 6.11 -2.31 3.11
CA GLY A 291 7.16 -3.14 3.71
C GLY A 291 7.47 -2.79 5.17
N GLU A 292 8.62 -3.27 5.65
CA GLU A 292 9.05 -3.07 7.04
C GLU A 292 9.51 -1.61 7.31
N PRO A 293 9.19 -1.05 8.49
CA PRO A 293 9.65 0.28 8.86
C PRO A 293 11.16 0.26 9.15
N ALA A 294 11.95 0.62 8.14
CA ALA A 294 13.41 0.71 8.21
C ALA A 294 13.89 2.11 7.81
N LEU A 295 14.77 2.69 8.63
CA LEU A 295 15.45 3.95 8.35
C LEU A 295 16.52 3.77 7.27
N HIS A 296 16.58 4.69 6.31
CA HIS A 296 17.60 4.69 5.25
C HIS A 296 18.21 6.07 5.04
N SER A 297 19.35 6.12 4.35
CA SER A 297 20.13 7.35 4.08
C SER A 297 19.32 8.51 3.50
N ARG A 298 18.29 8.24 2.67
CA ARG A 298 17.40 9.28 2.13
C ARG A 298 16.55 9.98 3.20
N ASP A 299 16.26 9.33 4.32
CA ASP A 299 15.50 9.93 5.43
C ASP A 299 16.34 11.02 6.10
N LEU A 300 17.61 10.74 6.37
CA LEU A 300 18.55 11.74 6.89
C LEU A 300 18.85 12.82 5.83
N ALA A 301 18.97 12.43 4.57
CA ALA A 301 19.17 13.39 3.49
C ALA A 301 18.01 14.40 3.40
N LEU A 302 16.78 13.97 3.69
CA LEU A 302 15.63 14.86 3.75
C LEU A 302 15.79 15.92 4.86
N HIS A 303 16.28 15.55 6.04
CA HIS A 303 16.63 16.52 7.10
C HIS A 303 17.70 17.51 6.62
N GLY A 304 18.76 17.02 5.98
CA GLY A 304 19.83 17.87 5.45
C GLY A 304 19.32 18.88 4.42
N ARG A 305 18.47 18.44 3.48
CA ARG A 305 17.86 19.32 2.47
C ARG A 305 16.96 20.38 3.09
N LEU A 306 16.14 19.99 4.07
CA LEU A 306 15.26 20.92 4.81
C LEU A 306 16.07 22.01 5.49
N LEU A 307 17.07 21.62 6.29
CA LEU A 307 17.92 22.54 7.04
C LEU A 307 18.78 23.43 6.14
N ALA A 308 19.25 22.91 4.99
CA ALA A 308 20.06 23.68 4.05
C ALA A 308 19.26 24.72 3.26
N SER A 309 17.94 24.50 3.08
CA SER A 309 17.12 25.29 2.16
C SER A 309 16.08 26.15 2.86
N ASN A 310 15.86 25.97 4.16
CA ASN A 310 14.83 26.67 4.92
C ASN A 310 15.48 27.24 6.19
N ASP A 311 15.68 28.55 6.19
CA ASP A 311 16.28 29.27 7.32
C ASP A 311 15.44 29.13 8.59
N GLU A 312 16.07 29.32 9.76
CA GLU A 312 15.41 29.32 11.08
C GLU A 312 14.79 27.98 11.54
N LEU A 313 14.94 26.90 10.77
CA LEU A 313 14.59 25.56 11.24
C LEU A 313 15.53 25.10 12.37
N GLN A 314 14.96 24.46 13.39
CA GLN A 314 15.76 23.87 14.47
C GLN A 314 16.57 22.68 13.98
N THR A 315 17.85 22.64 14.35
CA THR A 315 18.78 21.58 13.94
C THR A 315 18.83 20.41 14.91
N GLU A 316 18.41 20.61 16.17
CA GLU A 316 18.51 19.61 17.21
C GLU A 316 17.21 18.83 17.37
N GLY A 317 17.34 17.53 17.62
CA GLY A 317 16.18 16.70 17.94
C GLY A 317 15.24 16.40 16.76
N LEU A 318 15.68 16.50 15.51
CA LEU A 318 14.83 16.08 14.39
C LEU A 318 14.54 14.58 14.43
N VAL A 319 13.26 14.21 14.36
CA VAL A 319 12.78 12.83 14.40
C VAL A 319 12.40 12.36 12.99
N THR A 320 12.73 11.12 12.65
CA THR A 320 12.17 10.41 11.50
C THR A 320 11.23 9.33 12.03
N ALA A 321 9.94 9.49 11.77
CA ALA A 321 8.95 8.43 11.93
C ALA A 321 8.84 7.67 10.60
N VAL A 322 9.06 6.36 10.64
CA VAL A 322 8.93 5.46 9.48
C VAL A 322 7.76 4.53 9.74
N MET A 323 6.75 4.61 8.88
CA MET A 323 5.60 3.73 8.87
C MET A 323 5.68 2.76 7.69
N GLY A 324 5.63 1.48 8.02
CA GLY A 324 5.61 0.36 7.10
C GLY A 324 4.21 -0.24 7.01
N ILE A 325 3.75 -0.45 5.78
CA ILE A 325 2.46 -1.07 5.48
C ILE A 325 2.72 -2.50 5.03
N SER A 326 2.25 -3.49 5.80
CA SER A 326 2.38 -4.90 5.49
C SER A 326 1.01 -5.59 5.49
N GLN A 327 0.99 -6.90 5.20
CA GLN A 327 -0.25 -7.68 5.28
C GLN A 327 -0.71 -7.90 6.72
N ASP A 328 0.20 -7.76 7.69
CA ASP A 328 -0.05 -8.01 9.11
C ASP A 328 -0.54 -6.74 9.84
N GLY A 329 -0.46 -5.57 9.19
CA GLY A 329 -0.95 -4.30 9.72
C GLY A 329 0.00 -3.13 9.43
N LEU A 330 -0.13 -2.08 10.24
CA LEU A 330 0.70 -0.88 10.15
C LEU A 330 1.74 -0.91 11.27
N ASN A 331 3.02 -0.85 10.90
CA ASN A 331 4.12 -0.86 11.84
C ASN A 331 4.86 0.47 11.78
N MET A 332 5.15 1.09 12.92
CA MET A 332 5.88 2.35 12.99
C MET A 332 7.13 2.23 13.87
N ARG A 333 8.25 2.78 13.38
CA ARG A 333 9.46 3.01 14.15
C ARG A 333 9.87 4.47 14.09
N CYS A 334 10.39 5.00 15.19
CA CYS A 334 10.86 6.38 15.26
C CYS A 334 12.34 6.44 15.60
N TYR A 335 13.03 7.43 15.04
CA TYR A 335 14.47 7.63 15.22
C TYR A 335 14.76 9.12 15.40
N THR A 336 15.60 9.48 16.36
CA THR A 336 16.15 10.84 16.46
C THR A 336 17.44 10.91 15.66
N THR A 337 17.60 11.93 14.83
CA THR A 337 18.86 12.19 14.14
C THR A 337 19.85 12.81 15.13
N THR A 338 21.01 12.19 15.29
CA THR A 338 22.05 12.70 16.20
C THR A 338 22.70 13.95 15.60
N ARG A 339 23.44 14.72 16.41
CA ARG A 339 24.23 15.86 15.91
C ARG A 339 25.20 15.45 14.80
N GLU A 340 25.84 14.30 14.92
CA GLU A 340 26.71 13.75 13.87
C GLU A 340 25.92 13.39 12.60
N GLY A 341 24.70 12.86 12.77
CA GLY A 341 23.78 12.59 11.66
C GLY A 341 23.34 13.86 10.93
N ILE A 342 23.09 14.94 11.66
CA ILE A 342 22.76 16.25 11.08
C ILE A 342 23.94 16.81 10.28
N SER A 343 25.16 16.76 10.83
CA SER A 343 26.36 17.17 10.08
C SER A 343 26.54 16.34 8.81
N TRP A 344 26.39 15.02 8.91
CA TRP A 344 26.44 14.13 7.75
C TRP A 344 25.36 14.48 6.71
N ALA A 345 24.14 14.75 7.16
CA ALA A 345 23.02 15.08 6.30
C ALA A 345 23.26 16.40 5.54
N LEU A 346 23.69 17.46 6.22
CA LEU A 346 24.01 18.75 5.60
C LEU A 346 25.11 18.65 4.55
N GLU A 347 26.12 17.80 4.78
CA GLU A 347 27.22 17.59 3.84
C GLU A 347 26.85 16.69 2.64
N ASN A 348 25.94 15.72 2.83
CA ASN A 348 25.74 14.63 1.87
C ASN A 348 24.33 14.56 1.26
N TYR A 349 23.38 15.42 1.65
CA TYR A 349 21.97 15.26 1.25
C TYR A 349 21.77 15.15 -0.26
N ALA A 350 22.38 16.03 -1.06
CA ALA A 350 22.17 16.06 -2.51
C ALA A 350 22.57 14.71 -3.16
N LYS A 351 23.77 14.22 -2.81
CA LYS A 351 24.28 12.94 -3.31
C LYS A 351 23.48 11.74 -2.79
N ALA A 352 22.96 11.82 -1.56
CA ALA A 352 22.20 10.74 -0.94
C ALA A 352 20.77 10.64 -1.52
N LEU A 353 20.15 11.75 -1.92
CA LEU A 353 18.84 11.75 -2.58
C LEU A 353 18.93 11.15 -4.00
N GLU A 354 20.00 11.45 -4.75
CA GLU A 354 20.22 10.93 -6.11
C GLU A 354 20.60 9.45 -6.18
N ARG A 355 21.01 8.84 -5.06
CA ARG A 355 21.47 7.44 -5.01
C ARG A 355 20.42 6.53 -4.40
N GLU A 356 20.54 5.25 -4.71
CA GLU A 356 19.75 4.20 -4.06
C GLU A 356 19.86 4.27 -2.52
N PRO A 357 18.76 4.05 -1.77
CA PRO A 357 18.77 4.12 -0.33
C PRO A 357 19.72 3.07 0.28
N THR A 358 20.73 3.54 1.01
CA THR A 358 21.61 2.68 1.82
C THR A 358 21.26 2.72 3.30
N GLU A 359 21.76 1.73 4.05
CA GLU A 359 21.71 1.74 5.52
C GLU A 359 22.34 3.00 6.12
N VAL A 360 21.83 3.41 7.29
CA VAL A 360 22.33 4.55 8.06
C VAL A 360 23.33 4.07 9.09
N ALA A 361 24.47 4.76 9.20
CA ALA A 361 25.46 4.44 10.23
C ALA A 361 24.86 4.62 11.65
N PRO A 362 25.07 3.68 12.60
CA PRO A 362 24.45 3.73 13.93
C PRO A 362 24.76 5.00 14.73
N LYS A 363 25.85 5.69 14.45
CA LYS A 363 26.22 6.97 15.10
C LYS A 363 25.38 8.16 14.63
N HIS A 364 24.70 8.06 13.48
CA HIS A 364 23.91 9.14 12.90
C HIS A 364 22.46 9.19 13.40
N PHE A 365 22.00 8.17 14.13
CA PHE A 365 20.64 8.14 14.66
C PHE A 365 20.62 7.47 16.06
N ALA A 366 19.57 7.74 16.82
CA ALA A 366 19.26 7.07 18.07
C ALA A 366 17.81 6.57 18.01
N PRO A 367 17.49 5.38 18.56
CA PRO A 367 16.12 4.92 18.68
C PRO A 367 15.26 5.93 19.46
N CYS A 368 14.05 6.21 18.97
CA CYS A 368 13.10 7.13 19.59
C CYS A 368 11.82 6.36 19.91
N ARG A 369 11.24 6.62 21.08
CA ARG A 369 9.94 6.08 21.48
C ARG A 369 8.84 6.84 20.74
N ALA A 370 7.71 6.20 20.50
CA ALA A 370 6.51 6.89 20.04
C ALA A 370 5.28 6.45 20.84
N THR A 371 4.31 7.35 20.94
CA THR A 371 3.04 7.10 21.63
C THR A 371 1.92 7.77 20.84
N LEU A 372 0.84 7.03 20.60
CA LEU A 372 -0.39 7.60 20.06
C LEU A 372 -1.20 8.13 21.24
N SER A 373 -1.60 9.40 21.17
CA SER A 373 -2.42 10.03 22.20
C SER A 373 -3.83 10.30 21.68
N GLU A 374 -4.83 9.92 22.46
CA GLU A 374 -6.24 10.23 22.21
C GLU A 374 -6.59 11.64 22.72
N ASP A 375 -5.83 12.15 23.69
CA ASP A 375 -6.04 13.46 24.31
C ASP A 375 -5.46 14.60 23.47
N LEU A 376 -4.46 14.30 22.64
CA LEU A 376 -3.79 15.29 21.79
C LEU A 376 -4.59 15.51 20.51
N GLN A 377 -4.92 16.76 20.21
CA GLN A 377 -5.60 17.14 18.97
C GLN A 377 -4.62 17.79 18.01
N GLY A 378 -4.52 17.26 16.79
CA GLY A 378 -3.72 17.83 15.72
C GLY A 378 -4.56 18.27 14.53
N PHE A 379 -3.96 19.08 13.68
CA PHE A 379 -4.54 19.51 12.40
C PHE A 379 -3.60 19.21 11.24
N PHE A 380 -4.11 19.43 10.03
CA PHE A 380 -3.35 19.26 8.80
C PHE A 380 -3.09 20.60 8.13
N LEU A 381 -1.94 20.70 7.45
CA LEU A 381 -1.68 21.74 6.45
C LEU A 381 -1.47 21.06 5.10
N VAL A 382 -2.27 21.46 4.12
CA VAL A 382 -2.24 20.91 2.75
C VAL A 382 -2.12 22.05 1.73
N PRO A 383 -1.70 21.80 0.48
CA PRO A 383 -1.45 22.87 -0.49
C PRO A 383 -2.73 23.66 -0.85
N THR A 384 -2.63 25.00 -0.89
CA THR A 384 -3.80 25.88 -1.10
C THR A 384 -4.36 25.85 -2.52
N GLY A 385 -3.48 25.72 -3.53
CA GLY A 385 -3.78 25.90 -4.95
C GLY A 385 -3.60 24.65 -5.81
N GLY A 386 -3.52 23.47 -5.21
CA GLY A 386 -3.29 22.25 -5.97
C GLY A 386 -3.30 20.98 -5.16
N ASP A 387 -3.11 19.89 -5.86
CA ASP A 387 -3.02 18.56 -5.31
C ASP A 387 -1.73 18.37 -4.52
N TRP A 388 -1.78 17.51 -3.52
CA TRP A 388 -0.55 17.09 -2.84
C TRP A 388 0.10 15.89 -3.58
N ASN A 389 -0.67 15.02 -4.25
CA ASN A 389 -0.14 13.83 -4.91
C ASN A 389 0.10 14.02 -6.43
N TYR A 390 1.35 13.89 -6.86
CA TYR A 390 1.77 13.97 -8.27
C TYR A 390 2.19 12.61 -8.87
N ALA A 391 1.90 11.49 -8.21
CA ALA A 391 2.23 10.15 -8.73
C ALA A 391 1.65 9.90 -10.14
N PHE A 392 0.42 10.37 -10.42
CA PHE A 392 -0.22 10.29 -11.73
C PHE A 392 -0.11 11.57 -12.57
N LYS A 393 0.60 12.59 -12.06
CA LYS A 393 0.83 13.88 -12.71
C LYS A 393 2.33 14.15 -12.91
N GLY A 394 3.10 13.08 -13.13
CA GLY A 394 4.56 13.14 -13.14
C GLY A 394 5.15 14.15 -14.14
N ALA A 395 4.44 14.47 -15.24
CA ALA A 395 4.87 15.45 -16.23
C ALA A 395 4.86 16.90 -15.69
N THR A 396 3.96 17.23 -14.77
CA THR A 396 3.83 18.57 -14.18
C THR A 396 4.65 18.73 -12.90
N TRP A 397 5.18 17.65 -12.35
CA TRP A 397 5.99 17.67 -11.13
C TRP A 397 7.32 18.42 -11.30
N ARG A 398 7.62 19.36 -10.39
CA ARG A 398 8.92 20.03 -10.28
C ARG A 398 9.27 20.25 -8.82
N GLU A 399 10.47 19.87 -8.39
CA GLU A 399 10.95 20.10 -7.01
C GLU A 399 11.19 21.58 -6.68
N SER A 400 11.37 22.43 -7.70
CA SER A 400 11.50 23.87 -7.54
C SER A 400 10.16 24.60 -7.36
N THR A 401 9.04 23.87 -7.29
CA THR A 401 7.71 24.48 -7.15
C THR A 401 7.55 25.07 -5.76
N GLU A 402 7.39 26.38 -5.67
CA GLU A 402 6.95 27.02 -4.43
C GLU A 402 5.46 26.75 -4.22
N PHE A 403 5.06 26.61 -2.96
CA PHE A 403 3.67 26.35 -2.60
C PHE A 403 3.33 27.03 -1.28
N ASP A 404 2.04 27.35 -1.13
CA ASP A 404 1.45 27.79 0.12
C ASP A 404 0.48 26.72 0.62
N VAL A 405 0.14 26.79 1.91
CA VAL A 405 -0.70 25.80 2.59
C VAL A 405 -1.93 26.43 3.22
N ARG A 406 -2.93 25.59 3.46
CA ARG A 406 -4.14 25.91 4.21
C ARG A 406 -4.49 24.78 5.17
N ALA A 407 -5.23 25.11 6.22
CA ALA A 407 -5.77 24.11 7.14
C ALA A 407 -6.95 23.38 6.47
N ASP A 408 -6.76 22.10 6.14
CA ASP A 408 -7.77 21.25 5.50
C ASP A 408 -7.31 19.78 5.59
N ILE A 409 -8.20 18.82 5.35
CA ILE A 409 -7.90 17.39 5.42
C ILE A 409 -7.22 16.95 4.11
N PRO A 410 -6.11 16.18 4.15
CA PRO A 410 -5.50 15.65 2.94
C PRO A 410 -6.45 14.70 2.23
N VAL A 411 -6.45 14.75 0.90
CA VAL A 411 -7.33 13.90 0.10
C VAL A 411 -6.68 12.53 -0.14
N PHE A 412 -7.46 11.46 -0.23
CA PHE A 412 -7.00 10.11 -0.53
C PHE A 412 -6.06 10.02 -1.75
N PHE A 413 -5.11 9.08 -1.70
CA PHE A 413 -4.07 8.90 -2.73
C PHE A 413 -4.66 8.82 -4.14
N PHE A 414 -5.72 8.02 -4.32
CA PHE A 414 -6.40 7.77 -5.61
C PHE A 414 -7.63 8.67 -5.87
N ALA A 415 -7.72 9.84 -5.23
CA ALA A 415 -8.79 10.79 -5.52
C ALA A 415 -8.81 11.20 -7.00
N ALA A 416 -9.99 11.58 -7.51
CA ALA A 416 -10.19 11.83 -8.94
C ALA A 416 -9.26 12.92 -9.49
N HIS A 417 -9.11 14.02 -8.74
CA HIS A 417 -8.25 15.14 -9.14
C HIS A 417 -6.77 14.76 -9.19
N HIS A 418 -6.28 13.80 -8.38
CA HIS A 418 -4.89 13.31 -8.45
C HIS A 418 -4.58 12.58 -9.75
N ARG A 419 -5.59 12.11 -10.48
CA ARG A 419 -5.42 11.21 -11.63
C ARG A 419 -6.30 11.58 -12.84
N PRO A 420 -6.27 12.86 -13.29
CA PRO A 420 -7.23 13.42 -14.23
C PRO A 420 -7.20 12.72 -15.59
N ASP A 421 -6.02 12.27 -16.05
CA ASP A 421 -5.86 11.59 -17.33
C ASP A 421 -6.70 10.31 -17.44
N HIS A 422 -6.96 9.61 -16.32
CA HIS A 422 -7.82 8.43 -16.32
C HIS A 422 -9.29 8.76 -16.62
N PHE A 423 -9.73 9.99 -16.34
CA PHE A 423 -11.09 10.46 -16.61
C PHE A 423 -11.18 11.14 -17.98
N LEU A 424 -10.17 11.93 -18.36
CA LEU A 424 -10.10 12.59 -19.67
C LEU A 424 -10.03 11.57 -20.81
N ASN A 425 -9.34 10.44 -20.63
CA ASN A 425 -9.32 9.37 -21.62
C ASN A 425 -10.69 8.71 -21.80
N PHE A 426 -11.53 8.67 -20.76
CA PHE A 426 -12.89 8.15 -20.86
C PHE A 426 -13.79 9.10 -21.66
N ALA A 427 -13.69 10.41 -21.41
CA ALA A 427 -14.43 11.43 -22.16
C ALA A 427 -14.13 11.42 -23.66
N ARG A 428 -12.87 11.15 -24.04
CA ARG A 428 -12.47 11.04 -25.45
C ARG A 428 -13.02 9.80 -26.14
N LEU A 429 -13.18 8.70 -25.40
CA LEU A 429 -13.78 7.46 -25.94
C LEU A 429 -15.28 7.64 -26.17
N SER A 430 -15.98 8.36 -25.28
CA SER A 430 -17.40 8.68 -25.47
C SER A 430 -17.64 9.64 -26.64
N GLU A 431 -16.74 10.59 -26.91
CA GLU A 431 -16.82 11.45 -28.11
C GLU A 431 -16.68 10.66 -29.42
N GLU A 432 -15.88 9.58 -29.43
CA GLU A 432 -15.77 8.69 -30.59
C GLU A 432 -17.03 7.82 -30.78
N GLU A 433 -17.65 7.35 -29.69
CA GLU A 433 -18.93 6.61 -29.74
C GLU A 433 -20.11 7.51 -30.15
N GLU A 434 -20.17 8.76 -29.70
CA GLU A 434 -21.20 9.74 -30.12
C GLU A 434 -21.15 10.03 -31.63
N THR A 435 -20.00 9.90 -32.29
CA THR A 435 -19.95 10.03 -33.77
C THR A 435 -20.52 8.82 -34.52
N ILE A 436 -20.67 7.68 -33.84
CA ILE A 436 -21.19 6.42 -34.41
C ILE A 436 -22.70 6.28 -34.13
N ASP A 437 -23.18 6.79 -32.99
CA ASP A 437 -24.58 6.66 -32.52
C ASP A 437 -25.48 7.87 -32.82
N MET A 438 -25.11 8.74 -33.77
CA MET A 438 -25.99 9.81 -34.30
C MET A 438 -27.22 9.28 -35.07
N ALA A 439 -27.52 7.98 -35.00
CA ALA A 439 -28.75 7.37 -35.50
C ALA A 439 -29.55 6.82 -34.31
N ASP A 440 -30.67 7.49 -34.00
CA ASP A 440 -31.69 7.12 -33.00
C ASP A 440 -31.39 7.43 -31.53
N MET A 441 -31.35 8.73 -31.19
CA MET A 441 -31.68 9.20 -29.83
C MET A 441 -33.10 9.76 -29.79
N ASP A 442 -34.09 8.87 -29.70
CA ASP A 442 -35.41 9.17 -29.14
C ASP A 442 -35.50 8.49 -27.77
N ASP A 443 -34.84 9.07 -26.76
CA ASP A 443 -35.08 8.71 -25.37
C ASP A 443 -35.22 9.97 -24.53
N THR A 444 -36.39 10.60 -24.64
CA THR A 444 -36.86 11.62 -23.70
C THR A 444 -37.57 10.93 -22.54
N MET A 445 -36.81 10.57 -21.51
CA MET A 445 -37.35 10.34 -20.17
C MET A 445 -36.61 11.29 -19.20
N ALA A 446 -37.22 12.46 -19.04
CA ALA A 446 -36.84 13.51 -18.11
C ALA A 446 -37.10 13.14 -16.65
#